data_AF-A0A847ET05-F1
#
_entry.id   AF-A0A847ET05-F1
#
_cell.length_a   1.000
_cell.length_b   1.000
_cell.length_c   1.000
_cell.angle_alpha   90.00
_cell.angle_beta   90.00
_cell.angle_gamma   90.00
#
_symmetry.space_group_name_H-M   'P 1'
#
loop_
_entity.id
_entity.type
_entity.pdbx_description
1 polymer ?
#
loop_
_entity_poly.entity_id
_entity_poly.type
_entity_poly.pdbx_seq_one_letter_code
_entity_poly.pdbx_strand_id
1 'polypeptide(L)'
;MENFSSIYKNKIYTISIFSLLFALLVSITTISIARHSLFATDKTFDTEIENTVNLSTIEKPNYNIPKISPDTNLEILPSDYDHIINTLDISLTQHQKMSLLKYGETECKSNIKSIKEGYLELIEKEIPILIPEQYLKEYIDQQLNSQISQLYNVPIQLQEIQCNVSPTFNNSYQRYIWEEMKKTEEREEPIQNRVNQNEQFEIFNFLPDLSSELINESMYKMRILNALSNDIDTKPLKNFLNNLIIYSKDKDDINAKGRISKELGKLISNISTANNENIYWKISVIEGISYLYPVPLSKEYPVDEDNFSLDYDIEPIPQSRNSVRVPILMYHQIKQPPSGTSAFTAGLYVSPEGFEKQLAYLVKKNYKALTSKEFYNLLSEGRNPTQKSVMITFDDATAGQYINAFPLLKKYGLIGIFNVPSNKTAINYNQLREMSNAGMVIESHSATHIDLVKENDTNRLYSEIVGSRYTLRNNIGQEVITMCYPGCVADSKVYSYVSQAGYLLGTSCGKSIDHYFKKRLSLSRVHVFDDMDDFKNILSGKQ
;
A
#
# COMPACT_ATOMS: atom_id res chain seq x y z
N MET A 1 -20.63 -117.56 18.52
CA MET A 1 -21.98 -117.37 17.96
C MET A 1 -22.62 -116.23 18.73
N GLU A 2 -22.12 -115.02 18.48
CA GLU A 2 -22.68 -114.08 17.49
C GLU A 2 -23.72 -113.16 18.14
N ASN A 3 -23.23 -112.12 18.82
CA ASN A 3 -23.76 -110.75 18.80
C ASN A 3 -22.96 -109.83 19.75
N PHE A 4 -21.66 -109.70 19.48
CA PHE A 4 -20.75 -108.80 20.19
C PHE A 4 -19.92 -108.02 19.17
N SER A 5 -19.65 -106.73 19.46
CA SER A 5 -18.59 -105.92 18.84
C SER A 5 -18.92 -105.02 17.63
N SER A 6 -19.95 -104.15 17.74
CA SER A 6 -19.99 -102.86 17.02
C SER A 6 -19.47 -101.66 17.85
N ILE A 7 -18.89 -101.92 19.03
CA ILE A 7 -18.41 -100.90 19.99
C ILE A 7 -16.89 -100.58 19.83
N TYR A 8 -16.17 -101.25 18.92
CA TYR A 8 -14.70 -101.15 18.82
C TYR A 8 -14.14 -100.29 17.67
N LYS A 9 -14.96 -99.63 16.84
CA LYS A 9 -14.47 -98.66 15.82
C LYS A 9 -14.60 -97.18 16.20
N ASN A 10 -15.36 -96.83 17.24
CA ASN A 10 -15.50 -95.45 17.74
C ASN A 10 -14.60 -95.10 18.94
N LYS A 11 -13.73 -96.01 19.40
CA LYS A 11 -12.74 -95.74 20.46
C LYS A 11 -11.32 -95.44 19.95
N ILE A 12 -11.03 -95.66 18.67
CA ILE A 12 -9.69 -95.40 18.09
C ILE A 12 -9.57 -93.94 17.59
N TYR A 13 -10.67 -93.29 17.17
CA TYR A 13 -10.66 -91.86 16.81
C TYR A 13 -10.64 -90.92 18.02
N THR A 14 -11.13 -91.35 19.19
CA THR A 14 -11.10 -90.53 20.42
C THR A 14 -9.74 -90.55 21.12
N ILE A 15 -8.94 -91.61 20.96
CA ILE A 15 -7.59 -91.70 21.57
C ILE A 15 -6.54 -90.91 20.75
N SER A 16 -6.71 -90.77 19.43
CA SER A 16 -5.79 -89.97 18.60
C SER A 16 -5.98 -88.45 18.74
N ILE A 17 -7.20 -87.99 19.07
CA ILE A 17 -7.48 -86.56 19.33
C ILE A 17 -6.98 -86.13 20.72
N PHE A 18 -6.99 -87.02 21.71
CA PHE A 18 -6.47 -86.70 23.06
C PHE A 18 -4.94 -86.63 23.14
N SER A 19 -4.21 -87.43 22.36
CA SER A 19 -2.75 -87.36 22.28
C SER A 19 -2.24 -86.09 21.57
N LEU A 20 -3.01 -85.53 20.64
CA LEU A 20 -2.67 -84.27 19.95
C LEU A 20 -2.97 -83.03 20.82
N LEU A 21 -4.06 -83.07 21.60
CA LEU A 21 -4.41 -82.00 22.55
C LEU A 21 -3.47 -81.96 23.78
N PHE A 22 -2.94 -83.11 24.23
CA PHE A 22 -1.96 -83.15 25.33
C PHE A 22 -0.56 -82.65 24.90
N ALA A 23 -0.15 -82.89 23.65
CA ALA A 23 1.10 -82.34 23.10
C ALA A 23 1.05 -80.81 22.87
N LEU A 24 -0.14 -80.25 22.56
CA LEU A 24 -0.35 -78.80 22.49
C LEU A 24 -0.40 -78.12 23.87
N LEU A 25 -0.89 -78.79 24.91
CA LEU A 25 -0.91 -78.23 26.28
C LEU A 25 0.45 -78.23 26.98
N VAL A 26 1.32 -79.21 26.70
CA VAL A 26 2.70 -79.27 27.26
C VAL A 26 3.64 -78.26 26.59
N SER A 27 3.36 -77.83 25.35
CA SER A 27 4.10 -76.76 24.67
C SER A 27 3.63 -75.35 25.07
N ILE A 28 2.35 -75.16 25.42
CA ILE A 28 1.83 -73.87 25.92
C ILE A 28 2.25 -73.61 27.39
N THR A 29 2.38 -74.65 28.21
CA THR A 29 2.85 -74.50 29.61
C THR A 29 4.36 -74.30 29.74
N THR A 30 5.18 -74.88 28.85
CA THR A 30 6.63 -74.60 28.82
C THR A 30 6.97 -73.20 28.33
N ILE A 31 6.18 -72.62 27.42
CA ILE A 31 6.34 -71.20 26.99
C ILE A 31 5.82 -70.23 28.06
N SER A 32 4.77 -70.58 28.81
CA SER A 32 4.28 -69.73 29.90
C SER A 32 5.19 -69.73 31.14
N ILE A 33 5.89 -70.83 31.44
CA ILE A 33 6.86 -70.88 32.55
C ILE A 33 8.17 -70.17 32.17
N ALA A 34 8.59 -70.20 30.90
CA ALA A 34 9.71 -69.37 30.42
C ALA A 34 9.39 -67.85 30.40
N ARG A 35 8.10 -67.47 30.32
CA ARG A 35 7.66 -66.06 30.36
C ARG A 35 7.39 -65.53 31.78
N HIS A 36 7.25 -66.40 32.79
CA HIS A 36 7.06 -66.01 34.19
C HIS A 36 8.32 -66.15 35.07
N SER A 37 9.41 -66.76 34.60
CA SER A 37 10.69 -66.76 35.31
C SER A 37 11.67 -65.65 34.89
N LEU A 38 11.24 -64.71 34.04
CA LEU A 38 11.97 -63.47 33.74
C LEU A 38 11.38 -62.23 34.44
N PHE A 39 10.33 -62.39 35.23
CA PHE A 39 9.81 -61.35 36.12
C PHE A 39 9.60 -61.90 37.52
N ALA A 40 10.66 -61.86 38.34
CA ALA A 40 10.62 -61.42 39.75
C ALA A 40 11.84 -61.96 40.50
N THR A 41 12.93 -61.17 40.54
CA THR A 41 13.64 -60.92 41.79
C THR A 41 14.28 -59.54 41.74
N ASP A 42 13.73 -58.68 42.58
CA ASP A 42 14.39 -57.61 43.32
C ASP A 42 15.15 -56.48 42.59
N LYS A 43 14.55 -55.29 42.79
CA LYS A 43 15.21 -54.07 43.26
C LYS A 43 16.26 -53.44 42.34
N THR A 44 15.77 -52.79 41.29
CA THR A 44 16.23 -51.46 40.84
C THR A 44 15.12 -50.79 40.03
N PHE A 45 13.94 -50.61 40.63
CA PHE A 45 12.89 -49.74 40.09
C PHE A 45 13.14 -48.30 40.58
N ASP A 46 14.31 -47.75 40.27
CA ASP A 46 14.64 -46.33 40.51
C ASP A 46 15.77 -45.78 39.62
N THR A 47 16.20 -46.50 38.59
CA THR A 47 17.20 -45.99 37.63
C THR A 47 16.91 -46.55 36.25
N GLU A 48 16.82 -45.66 35.25
CA GLU A 48 16.45 -45.90 33.84
C GLU A 48 14.96 -45.73 33.45
N ILE A 49 14.19 -44.96 34.23
CA ILE A 49 13.39 -43.87 33.62
C ILE A 49 14.34 -42.68 33.42
N GLU A 50 15.34 -42.86 32.58
CA GLU A 50 16.14 -41.78 32.02
C GLU A 50 16.21 -42.09 30.53
N ASN A 51 15.71 -41.16 29.71
CA ASN A 51 15.60 -41.21 28.24
C ASN A 51 14.21 -41.51 27.65
N THR A 52 13.12 -41.42 28.42
CA THR A 52 11.96 -40.74 27.82
C THR A 52 12.31 -39.26 27.84
N VAL A 53 12.59 -38.71 26.66
CA VAL A 53 12.61 -37.25 26.50
C VAL A 53 11.20 -36.80 26.85
N ASN A 54 11.02 -36.42 28.11
CA ASN A 54 9.94 -35.55 28.51
C ASN A 54 10.12 -34.34 27.59
N LEU A 55 9.32 -34.27 26.52
CA LEU A 55 9.20 -33.08 25.70
C LEU A 55 8.70 -32.05 26.69
N SER A 56 9.65 -31.36 27.35
CA SER A 56 9.39 -30.26 28.26
C SER A 56 8.31 -29.47 27.59
N THR A 57 7.15 -29.37 28.25
CA THR A 57 5.96 -28.66 27.78
C THR A 57 6.43 -27.49 26.92
N ILE A 58 6.34 -27.63 25.59
CA ILE A 58 6.89 -26.65 24.67
C ILE A 58 5.97 -25.45 24.84
N GLU A 59 6.35 -24.57 25.76
CA GLU A 59 5.64 -23.33 26.02
C GLU A 59 5.57 -22.59 24.69
N LYS A 60 4.35 -22.21 24.28
CA LYS A 60 4.17 -21.37 23.10
C LYS A 60 5.04 -20.14 23.34
N PRO A 61 6.09 -19.90 22.55
CA PRO A 61 6.96 -18.78 22.85
C PRO A 61 6.16 -17.50 22.67
N ASN A 62 6.19 -16.63 23.66
CA ASN A 62 5.52 -15.34 23.59
C ASN A 62 6.38 -14.39 22.74
N TYR A 63 6.09 -14.35 21.45
CA TYR A 63 6.77 -13.46 20.52
C TYR A 63 5.98 -12.17 20.40
N ASN A 64 6.47 -11.11 21.05
CA ASN A 64 5.95 -9.77 20.83
C ASN A 64 6.63 -9.19 19.58
N ILE A 65 6.01 -9.31 18.42
CA ILE A 65 6.50 -8.62 17.23
C ILE A 65 5.50 -7.51 16.89
N PRO A 66 6.01 -6.30 16.60
CA PRO A 66 5.14 -5.20 16.21
C PRO A 66 4.45 -5.50 14.89
N LYS A 67 3.14 -5.24 14.84
CA LYS A 67 2.39 -5.18 13.58
C LYS A 67 2.93 -4.04 12.73
N ILE A 68 3.45 -4.36 11.55
CA ILE A 68 3.89 -3.35 10.59
C ILE A 68 2.63 -2.71 10.01
N SER A 69 2.41 -1.43 10.32
CA SER A 69 1.26 -0.67 9.85
C SER A 69 1.73 0.48 8.97
N PRO A 70 1.02 0.81 7.88
CA PRO A 70 1.36 1.96 7.07
C PRO A 70 1.31 3.28 7.85
N ASP A 71 2.16 4.22 7.45
CA ASP A 71 2.22 5.57 8.03
C ASP A 71 0.97 6.39 7.65
N THR A 72 0.19 6.84 8.63
CA THR A 72 -1.02 7.65 8.38
C THR A 72 -0.79 9.17 8.50
N ASN A 73 0.28 9.58 9.19
CA ASN A 73 0.59 10.98 9.45
C ASN A 73 1.33 11.68 8.30
N LEU A 74 1.47 11.05 7.13
CA LEU A 74 2.28 11.57 6.01
C LEU A 74 1.97 13.04 5.68
N GLU A 75 2.88 13.92 6.10
CA GLU A 75 2.81 15.37 5.85
C GLU A 75 3.25 15.69 4.42
N ILE A 76 4.14 14.89 3.86
CA ILE A 76 4.64 14.92 2.49
C ILE A 76 4.77 13.50 1.95
N LEU A 77 4.92 13.35 0.63
CA LEU A 77 5.28 12.06 0.04
C LEU A 77 6.69 11.64 0.47
N PRO A 78 6.96 10.33 0.64
CA PRO A 78 8.28 9.80 1.00
C PRO A 78 9.41 10.31 0.10
N SER A 79 10.63 10.36 0.64
CA SER A 79 11.80 10.86 -0.10
C SER A 79 12.20 9.96 -1.27
N ASP A 80 11.88 8.67 -1.20
CA ASP A 80 12.10 7.67 -2.24
C ASP A 80 11.00 7.61 -3.31
N TYR A 81 9.92 8.39 -3.15
CA TYR A 81 8.77 8.39 -4.06
C TYR A 81 9.18 8.60 -5.52
N ASP A 82 9.89 9.69 -5.83
CA ASP A 82 10.27 9.99 -7.22
C ASP A 82 11.23 8.93 -7.78
N HIS A 83 12.11 8.38 -6.95
CA HIS A 83 13.00 7.31 -7.35
C HIS A 83 12.21 6.07 -7.78
N ILE A 84 11.24 5.64 -6.99
CA ILE A 84 10.43 4.44 -7.28
C ILE A 84 9.56 4.64 -8.52
N ILE A 85 8.81 5.73 -8.57
CA ILE A 85 7.86 6.02 -9.65
C ILE A 85 8.60 6.09 -11.01
N ASN A 86 9.77 6.75 -11.05
CA ASN A 86 10.59 6.83 -12.26
C ASN A 86 11.25 5.48 -12.60
N THR A 87 11.72 4.73 -11.60
CA THR A 87 12.42 3.45 -11.81
C THR A 87 11.48 2.37 -12.35
N LEU A 88 10.21 2.39 -11.95
CA LEU A 88 9.17 1.48 -12.43
C LEU A 88 8.39 2.01 -13.64
N ASP A 89 8.66 3.23 -14.09
CA ASP A 89 7.90 3.91 -15.16
C ASP A 89 6.38 3.86 -14.92
N ILE A 90 5.98 4.15 -13.68
CA ILE A 90 4.57 4.21 -13.27
C ILE A 90 4.16 5.65 -13.00
N SER A 91 2.86 5.92 -12.97
CA SER A 91 2.34 7.22 -12.55
C SER A 91 1.12 7.00 -11.67
N LEU A 92 1.08 7.67 -10.53
CA LEU A 92 -0.06 7.62 -9.64
C LEU A 92 -1.10 8.67 -10.07
N THR A 93 -2.34 8.22 -10.17
CA THR A 93 -3.51 9.09 -10.25
C THR A 93 -3.62 9.96 -9.00
N GLN A 94 -4.40 11.04 -9.08
CA GLN A 94 -4.66 11.91 -7.93
C GLN A 94 -5.23 11.13 -6.73
N HIS A 95 -6.12 10.17 -7.00
CA HIS A 95 -6.67 9.30 -5.98
C HIS A 95 -5.60 8.51 -5.25
N GLN A 96 -4.70 7.88 -6.00
CA GLN A 96 -3.66 7.04 -5.44
C GLN A 96 -2.69 7.85 -4.57
N LYS A 97 -2.34 9.07 -4.99
CA LYS A 97 -1.54 9.99 -4.15
C LYS A 97 -2.27 10.40 -2.87
N MET A 98 -3.57 10.69 -2.97
CA MET A 98 -4.40 11.02 -1.81
C MET A 98 -4.48 9.84 -0.82
N SER A 99 -4.76 8.63 -1.32
CA SER A 99 -4.83 7.40 -0.52
C SER A 99 -3.50 7.13 0.16
N LEU A 100 -2.40 7.26 -0.56
CA LEU A 100 -1.06 7.14 0.00
C LEU A 100 -0.83 8.14 1.13
N LEU A 101 -1.13 9.44 0.93
CA LEU A 101 -0.95 10.49 1.96
C LEU A 101 -1.90 10.36 3.16
N LYS A 102 -3.07 9.73 3.00
CA LYS A 102 -4.07 9.55 4.07
C LYS A 102 -3.83 8.29 4.89
N TYR A 103 -3.53 7.19 4.21
CA TYR A 103 -3.59 5.85 4.77
C TYR A 103 -2.24 5.15 4.75
N GLY A 104 -1.21 5.76 4.17
CA GLY A 104 0.11 5.15 4.03
C GLY A 104 0.17 4.07 2.97
N GLU A 105 -0.92 3.82 2.23
CA GLU A 105 -0.96 2.80 1.20
C GLU A 105 -1.76 3.20 -0.02
N THR A 106 -1.37 2.66 -1.17
CA THR A 106 -2.11 2.77 -2.42
C THR A 106 -1.74 1.62 -3.35
N GLU A 107 -2.57 1.39 -4.37
CA GLU A 107 -2.31 0.41 -5.41
C GLU A 107 -2.32 1.08 -6.78
N CYS A 108 -1.43 0.69 -7.68
CA CYS A 108 -1.42 1.16 -9.06
C CYS A 108 -1.18 0.03 -10.06
N LYS A 109 -1.73 0.17 -11.26
CA LYS A 109 -1.66 -0.86 -12.30
C LYS A 109 -0.20 -1.09 -12.71
N SER A 110 0.20 -2.35 -12.81
CA SER A 110 1.52 -2.76 -13.29
C SER A 110 1.48 -3.20 -14.75
N ASN A 111 2.65 -3.19 -15.39
CA ASN A 111 2.87 -3.72 -16.74
C ASN A 111 3.29 -5.21 -16.73
N ILE A 112 3.61 -5.77 -15.56
CA ILE A 112 4.01 -7.18 -15.40
C ILE A 112 2.81 -8.12 -15.51
N LYS A 113 3.08 -9.39 -15.83
CA LYS A 113 2.03 -10.39 -16.07
C LYS A 113 1.91 -11.43 -14.97
N SER A 114 2.82 -11.42 -13.99
CA SER A 114 2.75 -12.33 -12.85
C SER A 114 3.37 -11.74 -11.58
N ILE A 115 2.95 -12.27 -10.43
CA ILE A 115 3.56 -12.01 -9.11
C ILE A 115 5.07 -12.28 -9.14
N LYS A 116 5.47 -13.36 -9.81
CA LYS A 116 6.88 -13.74 -9.94
C LYS A 116 7.71 -12.69 -10.68
N GLU A 117 7.22 -12.23 -11.83
CA GLU A 117 7.88 -11.17 -12.59
C GLU A 117 8.01 -9.89 -11.75
N GLY A 118 6.97 -9.53 -11.01
CA GLY A 118 6.98 -8.33 -10.17
C GLY A 118 8.05 -8.36 -9.08
N TYR A 119 8.13 -9.46 -8.33
CA TYR A 119 9.18 -9.58 -7.32
C TYR A 119 10.59 -9.59 -7.92
N LEU A 120 10.79 -10.26 -9.06
CA LEU A 120 12.09 -10.25 -9.76
C LEU A 120 12.48 -8.84 -10.19
N GLU A 121 11.54 -8.08 -10.74
CA GLU A 121 11.75 -6.70 -11.17
C GLU A 121 12.11 -5.78 -9.99
N LEU A 122 11.40 -5.89 -8.86
CA LEU A 122 11.71 -5.11 -7.65
C LEU A 122 13.12 -5.43 -7.12
N ILE A 123 13.51 -6.71 -7.14
CA ILE A 123 14.84 -7.14 -6.70
C ILE A 123 15.94 -6.59 -7.64
N GLU A 124 15.74 -6.72 -8.95
CA GLU A 124 16.71 -6.27 -9.96
C GLU A 124 16.91 -4.74 -9.92
N LYS A 125 15.83 -4.00 -9.65
CA LYS A 125 15.84 -2.54 -9.55
C LYS A 125 16.18 -2.00 -8.16
N GLU A 126 16.50 -2.88 -7.21
CA GLU A 126 16.84 -2.55 -5.83
C GLU A 126 15.75 -1.75 -5.07
N ILE A 127 14.48 -2.03 -5.37
CA ILE A 127 13.34 -1.36 -4.71
C ILE A 127 12.99 -2.11 -3.41
N PRO A 128 12.70 -1.42 -2.29
CA PRO A 128 12.27 -2.08 -1.06
C PRO A 128 11.01 -2.93 -1.26
N ILE A 129 11.02 -4.15 -0.73
CA ILE A 129 10.00 -5.17 -0.98
C ILE A 129 9.26 -5.53 0.30
N LEU A 130 7.94 -5.73 0.21
CA LEU A 130 7.16 -6.45 1.22
C LEU A 130 6.74 -7.83 0.72
N ILE A 131 6.65 -8.78 1.64
CA ILE A 131 6.17 -10.13 1.34
C ILE A 131 4.89 -10.33 2.16
N PRO A 132 3.72 -10.38 1.51
CA PRO A 132 2.48 -10.76 2.16
C PRO A 132 2.64 -12.10 2.87
N GLU A 133 2.14 -12.15 4.09
CA GLU A 133 2.15 -13.36 4.92
C GLU A 133 1.50 -14.56 4.24
N GLN A 134 0.44 -14.35 3.44
CA GLN A 134 -0.21 -15.43 2.68
C GLN A 134 0.79 -16.21 1.80
N TYR A 135 1.74 -15.51 1.17
CA TYR A 135 2.75 -16.14 0.32
C TYR A 135 3.79 -16.91 1.14
N LEU A 136 4.13 -16.40 2.33
CA LEU A 136 4.99 -17.13 3.28
C LEU A 136 4.29 -18.40 3.77
N LYS A 137 2.99 -18.31 4.10
CA LYS A 137 2.17 -19.44 4.54
C LYS A 137 2.09 -20.53 3.48
N GLU A 138 1.76 -20.16 2.24
CA GLU A 138 1.67 -21.10 1.12
C GLU A 138 2.97 -21.87 0.92
N TYR A 139 4.11 -21.18 0.97
CA TYR A 139 5.41 -21.83 0.84
C TYR A 139 5.69 -22.81 1.98
N ILE A 140 5.41 -22.40 3.22
CA ILE A 140 5.64 -23.22 4.41
C ILE A 140 4.77 -24.46 4.33
N ASP A 141 3.47 -24.30 4.07
CA ASP A 141 2.52 -25.41 3.95
C ASP A 141 2.93 -26.39 2.83
N GLN A 142 3.41 -25.89 1.68
CA GLN A 142 3.96 -26.76 0.63
C GLN A 142 5.21 -27.53 1.07
N GLN A 143 6.16 -26.87 1.74
CA GLN A 143 7.36 -27.55 2.25
C GLN A 143 6.97 -28.64 3.26
N LEU A 144 6.04 -28.32 4.18
CA LEU A 144 5.54 -29.28 5.17
C LEU A 144 4.82 -30.46 4.52
N ASN A 145 3.92 -30.21 3.58
CA ASN A 145 3.19 -31.26 2.88
C ASN A 145 4.11 -32.17 2.06
N SER A 146 5.13 -31.60 1.41
CA SER A 146 6.13 -32.38 0.66
C SER A 146 6.93 -33.31 1.60
N GLN A 147 7.27 -32.83 2.80
CA GLN A 147 7.99 -33.60 3.81
C GLN A 147 7.12 -34.68 4.47
N ILE A 148 5.84 -34.37 4.74
CA ILE A 148 4.87 -35.36 5.24
C ILE A 148 4.64 -36.44 4.18
N SER A 149 4.48 -36.07 2.91
CA SER A 149 4.27 -37.03 1.81
C SER A 149 5.48 -37.97 1.62
N GLN A 150 6.70 -37.52 1.91
CA GLN A 150 7.90 -38.36 1.88
C GLN A 150 7.89 -39.45 2.98
N LEU A 151 7.24 -39.22 4.13
CA LEU A 151 7.07 -40.23 5.19
C LEU A 151 6.08 -41.33 4.78
N TYR A 152 5.10 -41.00 3.93
CA TYR A 152 4.08 -41.94 3.44
C TYR A 152 4.49 -42.70 2.16
N ASN A 153 5.71 -42.47 1.63
CA ASN A 153 6.25 -43.19 0.47
C ASN A 153 6.89 -44.56 0.81
N VAL A 154 6.46 -45.22 1.89
CA VAL A 154 6.60 -46.67 2.01
C VAL A 154 5.43 -47.29 1.24
N PRO A 155 5.66 -48.21 0.28
CA PRO A 155 4.57 -48.81 -0.49
C PRO A 155 3.71 -49.68 0.43
N ILE A 156 2.67 -49.10 1.00
CA ILE A 156 1.54 -49.86 1.56
C ILE A 156 0.62 -50.13 0.37
N GLN A 157 0.54 -51.40 -0.04
CA GLN A 157 -0.57 -51.85 -0.87
C GLN A 157 -1.87 -51.48 -0.13
N LEU A 158 -2.56 -50.44 -0.61
CA LEU A 158 -3.89 -50.08 -0.13
C LEU A 158 -4.87 -51.17 -0.57
N GLN A 159 -4.95 -52.24 0.21
CA GLN A 159 -6.23 -52.92 0.38
C GLN A 159 -7.11 -51.99 1.19
N GLU A 160 -8.32 -51.70 0.71
CA GLU A 160 -9.36 -51.05 1.49
C GLU A 160 -9.60 -51.87 2.77
N ILE A 161 -8.97 -51.45 3.87
CA ILE A 161 -9.31 -51.95 5.19
C ILE A 161 -10.48 -51.09 5.67
N GLN A 162 -11.70 -51.60 5.52
CA GLN A 162 -12.81 -51.13 6.35
C GLN A 162 -12.51 -51.47 7.82
N CYS A 163 -11.88 -50.54 8.53
CA CYS A 163 -11.71 -50.63 9.97
C CYS A 163 -13.03 -50.28 10.68
N ASN A 164 -13.92 -51.26 10.81
CA ASN A 164 -14.92 -51.24 11.89
C ASN A 164 -14.24 -51.62 13.21
N VAL A 165 -13.54 -50.67 13.82
CA VAL A 165 -13.00 -50.84 15.18
C VAL A 165 -13.62 -49.77 16.07
N SER A 166 -14.41 -50.21 17.06
CA SER A 166 -14.84 -49.36 18.17
C SER A 166 -13.60 -48.98 18.99
N PRO A 167 -13.26 -47.69 19.18
CA PRO A 167 -11.96 -47.38 19.77
C PRO A 167 -12.03 -47.45 21.29
N THR A 168 -10.99 -48.03 21.87
CA THR A 168 -10.67 -47.96 23.29
C THR A 168 -9.69 -46.81 23.54
N PHE A 169 -10.01 -45.91 24.47
CA PHE A 169 -9.18 -44.74 24.82
C PHE A 169 -8.40 -45.03 26.10
N ASN A 170 -7.11 -44.70 26.11
CA ASN A 170 -6.27 -44.89 27.30
C ASN A 170 -6.53 -43.82 28.37
N ASN A 171 -7.17 -42.70 28.01
CA ASN A 171 -7.65 -41.69 28.96
C ASN A 171 -8.77 -40.82 28.34
N SER A 172 -9.41 -40.00 29.19
CA SER A 172 -10.51 -39.10 28.81
C SER A 172 -10.11 -38.03 27.79
N TYR A 173 -8.83 -37.67 27.70
CA TYR A 173 -8.33 -36.65 26.77
C TYR A 173 -8.18 -37.20 25.35
N GLN A 174 -7.75 -38.46 25.18
CA GLN A 174 -7.76 -39.16 23.89
C GLN A 174 -9.18 -39.30 23.33
N ARG A 175 -10.16 -39.54 24.22
CA ARG A 175 -11.57 -39.56 23.84
C ARG A 175 -12.04 -38.17 23.40
N TYR A 176 -11.67 -37.12 24.13
CA TYR A 176 -12.02 -35.73 23.79
C TYR A 176 -11.45 -35.30 22.42
N ILE A 177 -10.18 -35.58 22.14
CA ILE A 177 -9.58 -35.24 20.82
C ILE A 177 -10.25 -36.03 19.69
N TRP A 178 -10.55 -37.31 19.89
CA TRP A 178 -11.26 -38.09 18.88
C TRP A 178 -12.68 -37.57 18.64
N GLU A 179 -13.41 -37.20 19.69
CA GLU A 179 -14.75 -36.61 19.58
C GLU A 179 -14.73 -35.21 18.93
N GLU A 180 -13.69 -34.38 19.17
CA GLU A 180 -13.53 -33.07 18.51
C GLU A 180 -13.12 -33.19 17.04
N MET A 181 -12.26 -34.16 16.68
CA MET A 181 -11.91 -34.43 15.28
C MET A 181 -13.11 -34.94 14.48
N LYS A 182 -13.94 -35.80 15.08
CA LYS A 182 -15.16 -36.34 14.44
C LYS A 182 -16.24 -35.26 14.21
N LYS A 183 -16.35 -34.28 15.11
CA LYS A 183 -17.23 -33.09 14.92
C LYS A 183 -16.76 -32.18 13.79
N THR A 184 -15.47 -32.20 13.47
CA THR A 184 -14.88 -31.41 12.37
C THR A 184 -15.09 -32.11 11.03
N GLU A 185 -14.95 -33.44 10.97
CA GLU A 185 -15.22 -34.24 9.76
C GLU A 185 -16.71 -34.28 9.36
N GLU A 186 -17.65 -34.23 10.31
CA GLU A 186 -19.09 -34.20 10.00
C GLU A 186 -19.58 -32.83 9.46
N ARG A 187 -18.72 -31.80 9.38
CA ARG A 187 -19.07 -30.46 8.85
C ARG A 187 -18.56 -30.16 7.44
N GLU A 188 -17.74 -31.01 6.85
CA GLU A 188 -17.33 -30.86 5.45
C GLU A 188 -18.16 -31.81 4.59
N GLU A 189 -19.25 -31.29 4.02
CA GLU A 189 -19.82 -31.96 2.84
C GLU A 189 -18.78 -31.91 1.70
N PRO A 190 -18.66 -33.00 0.92
CA PRO A 190 -17.65 -33.10 -0.11
C PRO A 190 -17.92 -32.07 -1.20
N ILE A 191 -16.93 -31.23 -1.47
CA ILE A 191 -16.92 -30.26 -2.56
C ILE A 191 -17.12 -31.02 -3.89
N GLN A 192 -18.36 -31.05 -4.36
CA GLN A 192 -18.68 -31.32 -5.76
C GLN A 192 -19.52 -30.17 -6.29
N ASN A 193 -18.91 -29.42 -7.21
CA ASN A 193 -19.56 -28.65 -8.27
C ASN A 193 -20.67 -27.67 -7.85
N ARG A 194 -20.33 -26.38 -7.80
CA ARG A 194 -20.76 -25.37 -8.79
C ARG A 194 -20.47 -23.98 -8.25
N VAL A 195 -19.59 -23.28 -8.97
CA VAL A 195 -19.57 -21.82 -9.01
C VAL A 195 -20.94 -21.36 -9.51
N ASN A 196 -21.77 -20.79 -8.63
CA ASN A 196 -22.74 -19.78 -9.02
C ASN A 196 -23.29 -19.02 -7.81
N GLN A 197 -23.11 -17.69 -7.93
CA GLN A 197 -23.94 -16.60 -7.41
C GLN A 197 -23.88 -16.26 -5.92
N ASN A 198 -23.52 -14.99 -5.69
CA ASN A 198 -24.11 -14.08 -4.73
C ASN A 198 -24.16 -14.57 -3.27
N GLU A 199 -23.06 -14.40 -2.55
CA GLU A 199 -23.12 -14.28 -1.09
C GLU A 199 -22.48 -12.95 -0.67
N GLN A 200 -23.26 -12.18 0.08
CA GLN A 200 -22.85 -10.95 0.73
C GLN A 200 -21.62 -11.25 1.61
N PHE A 201 -20.53 -10.52 1.37
CA PHE A 201 -19.39 -10.50 2.29
C PHE A 201 -19.80 -9.80 3.59
N GLU A 202 -20.40 -10.55 4.51
CA GLU A 202 -20.45 -10.15 5.91
C GLU A 202 -19.07 -10.39 6.53
N ILE A 203 -18.39 -9.28 6.82
CA ILE A 203 -17.21 -9.22 7.66
C ILE A 203 -17.59 -9.73 9.06
N PHE A 204 -17.28 -10.99 9.36
CA PHE A 204 -17.15 -11.46 10.73
C PHE A 204 -15.93 -12.38 10.87
N ASN A 205 -14.87 -11.79 11.43
CA ASN A 205 -13.76 -12.37 12.19
C ASN A 205 -13.57 -13.90 12.12
N PHE A 206 -12.84 -14.35 11.12
CA PHE A 206 -11.73 -15.29 11.31
C PHE A 206 -10.63 -14.96 10.27
N LEU A 207 -10.22 -13.70 10.29
CA LEU A 207 -9.04 -13.22 9.57
C LEU A 207 -7.82 -13.49 10.46
N PRO A 208 -6.85 -14.32 10.06
CA PRO A 208 -5.52 -14.25 10.66
C PRO A 208 -4.95 -12.89 10.25
N ASP A 209 -4.69 -12.07 11.26
CA ASP A 209 -3.97 -10.81 11.12
C ASP A 209 -2.54 -11.12 10.63
N LEU A 210 -2.00 -10.28 9.74
CA LEU A 210 -0.60 -10.29 9.22
C LEU A 210 0.41 -9.97 10.33
N SER A 211 0.28 -10.68 11.42
CA SER A 211 1.06 -10.53 12.62
C SER A 211 2.13 -11.60 12.57
N SER A 212 3.27 -11.26 13.14
CA SER A 212 4.26 -12.24 13.56
C SER A 212 3.80 -13.56 14.11
N GLU A 213 2.57 -13.65 14.63
CA GLU A 213 2.00 -14.91 15.03
C GLU A 213 2.07 -15.93 13.90
N LEU A 214 2.02 -15.58 12.61
CA LEU A 214 2.14 -16.60 11.56
C LEU A 214 3.59 -17.02 11.26
N ILE A 215 4.56 -16.10 11.32
CA ILE A 215 5.99 -16.45 11.27
C ILE A 215 6.35 -17.30 12.50
N ASN A 216 5.82 -16.95 13.65
CA ASN A 216 6.05 -17.64 14.91
C ASN A 216 5.26 -18.95 15.04
N GLU A 217 4.06 -19.02 14.48
CA GLU A 217 3.24 -20.23 14.34
C GLU A 217 3.94 -21.16 13.35
N SER A 218 4.50 -20.64 12.27
CA SER A 218 5.33 -21.42 11.35
C SER A 218 6.61 -21.91 12.00
N MET A 219 7.29 -21.08 12.80
CA MET A 219 8.46 -21.47 13.60
C MET A 219 8.09 -22.46 14.71
N TYR A 220 6.90 -22.35 15.29
CA TYR A 220 6.36 -23.25 16.31
C TYR A 220 5.95 -24.60 15.70
N LYS A 221 5.23 -24.59 14.57
CA LYS A 221 4.94 -25.78 13.74
C LYS A 221 6.24 -26.47 13.33
N MET A 222 7.24 -25.71 12.89
CA MET A 222 8.58 -26.25 12.57
C MET A 222 9.28 -26.84 13.80
N ARG A 223 9.20 -26.21 14.97
CA ARG A 223 9.75 -26.76 16.23
C ARG A 223 9.02 -28.00 16.69
N ILE A 224 7.69 -28.04 16.57
CA ILE A 224 6.86 -29.23 16.82
C ILE A 224 7.25 -30.36 15.88
N LEU A 225 7.36 -30.09 14.57
CA LEU A 225 7.77 -31.11 13.60
C LEU A 225 9.20 -31.63 13.85
N ASN A 226 10.12 -30.74 14.23
CA ASN A 226 11.48 -31.10 14.63
C ASN A 226 11.53 -31.87 15.97
N ALA A 227 10.53 -31.72 16.82
CA ALA A 227 10.39 -32.45 18.07
C ALA A 227 9.64 -33.79 17.91
N LEU A 228 8.71 -33.86 16.94
CA LEU A 228 7.92 -35.04 16.62
C LEU A 228 8.64 -36.01 15.67
N SER A 229 9.67 -35.54 14.98
CA SER A 229 10.41 -36.35 14.03
C SER A 229 11.92 -36.20 14.21
N ASN A 230 12.55 -37.28 14.67
CA ASN A 230 14.00 -37.41 14.65
C ASN A 230 14.56 -37.62 13.22
N ASP A 231 13.70 -37.84 12.22
CA ASP A 231 14.08 -38.22 10.84
C ASP A 231 13.62 -37.23 9.75
N ILE A 232 12.88 -36.16 10.08
CA ILE A 232 12.47 -35.13 9.11
C ILE A 232 13.52 -34.02 9.08
N ASP A 233 14.23 -33.88 7.96
CA ASP A 233 15.20 -32.81 7.75
C ASP A 233 14.49 -31.45 7.55
N THR A 234 14.14 -30.78 8.66
CA THR A 234 13.57 -29.40 8.66
C THR A 234 14.62 -28.32 8.40
N LYS A 235 15.88 -28.70 8.19
CA LYS A 235 17.01 -27.80 7.95
C LYS A 235 16.83 -26.87 6.75
N PRO A 236 16.23 -27.26 5.61
CA PRO A 236 16.04 -26.36 4.47
C PRO A 236 15.14 -25.16 4.81
N LEU A 237 14.01 -25.40 5.48
CA LEU A 237 13.06 -24.34 5.87
C LEU A 237 13.64 -23.42 6.95
N LYS A 238 14.28 -24.01 7.97
CA LYS A 238 14.98 -23.25 9.03
C LYS A 238 16.11 -22.39 8.46
N ASN A 239 16.89 -22.94 7.52
CA ASN A 239 17.95 -22.20 6.85
C ASN A 239 17.39 -21.07 6.00
N PHE A 240 16.30 -21.30 5.26
CA PHE A 240 15.63 -20.25 4.48
C PHE A 240 15.22 -19.05 5.36
N LEU A 241 14.48 -19.30 6.45
CA LEU A 241 14.01 -18.24 7.35
C LEU A 241 15.18 -17.51 8.03
N ASN A 242 16.18 -18.25 8.50
CA ASN A 242 17.37 -17.64 9.11
C ASN A 242 18.17 -16.80 8.10
N ASN A 243 18.32 -17.29 6.87
CA ASN A 243 19.04 -16.57 5.81
C ASN A 243 18.31 -15.28 5.45
N LEU A 244 16.98 -15.28 5.33
CA LEU A 244 16.20 -14.07 5.11
C LEU A 244 16.45 -13.04 6.23
N ILE A 245 16.40 -13.47 7.49
CA ILE A 245 16.63 -12.58 8.66
C ILE A 245 18.07 -12.06 8.69
N ILE A 246 19.06 -12.92 8.40
CA ILE A 246 20.48 -12.53 8.42
C ILE A 246 20.73 -11.51 7.31
N TYR A 247 20.31 -11.80 6.09
CA TYR A 247 20.57 -10.93 4.96
C TYR A 247 19.74 -9.63 5.03
N SER A 248 18.53 -9.64 5.60
CA SER A 248 17.72 -8.42 5.76
C SER A 248 18.32 -7.42 6.76
N LYS A 249 19.21 -7.87 7.65
CA LYS A 249 19.92 -7.02 8.62
C LYS A 249 21.15 -6.32 8.05
N ASP A 250 21.63 -6.76 6.89
CA ASP A 250 22.83 -6.24 6.24
C ASP A 250 22.45 -5.45 4.99
N LYS A 251 21.88 -4.25 5.20
CA LYS A 251 21.28 -3.43 4.14
C LYS A 251 22.30 -2.92 3.11
N ASP A 252 23.58 -2.90 3.45
CA ASP A 252 24.65 -2.28 2.66
C ASP A 252 25.53 -3.30 1.89
N ASP A 253 25.36 -4.62 2.10
CA ASP A 253 26.11 -5.66 1.36
C ASP A 253 25.41 -6.03 0.04
N ILE A 254 26.02 -5.64 -1.09
CA ILE A 254 25.60 -6.03 -2.45
C ILE A 254 25.47 -7.56 -2.59
N ASN A 255 26.31 -8.33 -1.90
CA ASN A 255 26.21 -9.78 -1.93
C ASN A 255 25.02 -10.30 -1.12
N ALA A 256 24.59 -9.59 -0.07
CA ALA A 256 23.38 -9.94 0.68
C ALA A 256 22.13 -9.82 -0.19
N LYS A 257 22.06 -8.81 -1.07
CA LYS A 257 20.97 -8.64 -2.05
C LYS A 257 20.87 -9.82 -3.02
N GLY A 258 21.98 -10.21 -3.63
CA GLY A 258 22.02 -11.37 -4.55
C GLY A 258 21.63 -12.68 -3.85
N ARG A 259 21.99 -12.83 -2.56
CA ARG A 259 21.60 -13.99 -1.75
C ARG A 259 20.11 -13.97 -1.38
N ILE A 260 19.56 -12.81 -0.98
CA ILE A 260 18.12 -12.63 -0.72
C ILE A 260 17.33 -12.96 -1.98
N SER A 261 17.75 -12.44 -3.13
CA SER A 261 17.13 -12.73 -4.43
C SER A 261 16.99 -14.23 -4.69
N LYS A 262 18.08 -14.97 -4.48
CA LYS A 262 18.11 -16.43 -4.66
C LYS A 262 17.19 -17.16 -3.69
N GLU A 263 17.13 -16.74 -2.43
CA GLU A 263 16.24 -17.34 -1.44
C GLU A 263 14.77 -17.01 -1.74
N LEU A 264 14.45 -15.75 -2.06
CA LEU A 264 13.11 -15.33 -2.47
C LEU A 264 12.65 -16.03 -3.75
N GLY A 265 13.55 -16.31 -4.68
CA GLY A 265 13.23 -17.08 -5.89
C GLY A 265 12.62 -18.45 -5.59
N LYS A 266 13.02 -19.11 -4.49
CA LYS A 266 12.43 -20.39 -4.03
C LYS A 266 11.03 -20.20 -3.44
N LEU A 267 10.83 -19.12 -2.69
CA LEU A 267 9.51 -18.74 -2.17
C LEU A 267 8.54 -18.50 -3.33
N ILE A 268 8.97 -17.64 -4.26
CA ILE A 268 8.17 -17.15 -5.38
C ILE A 268 7.84 -18.27 -6.38
N SER A 269 8.75 -19.22 -6.61
CA SER A 269 8.48 -20.36 -7.51
C SER A 269 7.35 -21.28 -7.02
N ASN A 270 7.06 -21.22 -5.72
CA ASN A 270 6.08 -22.06 -5.05
C ASN A 270 4.72 -21.37 -4.87
N ILE A 271 4.65 -20.04 -5.05
CA ILE A 271 3.37 -19.31 -5.00
C ILE A 271 2.53 -19.73 -6.20
N SER A 272 1.41 -20.42 -5.93
CA SER A 272 0.49 -20.92 -6.95
C SER A 272 -0.44 -19.80 -7.41
N THR A 273 0.06 -18.89 -8.24
CA THR A 273 -0.79 -17.87 -8.90
C THR A 273 -0.95 -18.21 -10.38
N ALA A 274 -1.66 -19.30 -10.63
CA ALA A 274 -2.33 -19.46 -11.90
C ALA A 274 -3.46 -18.41 -11.94
N ASN A 275 -3.33 -17.36 -12.75
CA ASN A 275 -4.42 -16.79 -13.55
C ASN A 275 -3.95 -15.59 -14.37
N ASN A 276 -4.51 -15.47 -15.57
CA ASN A 276 -4.36 -14.37 -16.53
C ASN A 276 -5.03 -13.06 -16.02
N GLU A 277 -4.65 -12.59 -14.84
CA GLU A 277 -5.24 -11.40 -14.22
C GLU A 277 -4.29 -10.19 -14.28
N ASN A 278 -4.86 -8.98 -14.22
CA ASN A 278 -4.08 -7.76 -14.15
C ASN A 278 -3.32 -7.72 -12.82
N ILE A 279 -2.01 -7.45 -12.87
CA ILE A 279 -1.18 -7.25 -11.68
C ILE A 279 -1.13 -5.78 -11.32
N TYR A 280 -1.17 -5.49 -10.02
CA TYR A 280 -1.04 -4.16 -9.46
C TYR A 280 0.18 -4.11 -8.52
N TRP A 281 0.86 -2.98 -8.49
CA TRP A 281 1.81 -2.65 -7.44
C TRP A 281 1.05 -2.14 -6.23
N LYS A 282 1.13 -2.85 -5.10
CA LYS A 282 0.76 -2.30 -3.80
C LYS A 282 1.97 -1.56 -3.23
N ILE A 283 1.77 -0.30 -2.88
CA ILE A 283 2.75 0.59 -2.28
C ILE A 283 2.31 0.85 -0.84
N SER A 284 3.20 0.60 0.12
CA SER A 284 2.99 0.88 1.54
C SER A 284 4.16 1.67 2.09
N VAL A 285 3.90 2.75 2.82
CA VAL A 285 4.92 3.57 3.46
C VAL A 285 5.05 3.17 4.92
N ILE A 286 6.26 2.83 5.34
CA ILE A 286 6.57 2.43 6.71
C ILE A 286 7.82 3.20 7.13
N GLU A 287 7.71 3.96 8.23
CA GLU A 287 8.81 4.77 8.75
C GLU A 287 9.40 5.72 7.69
N GLY A 288 8.55 6.30 6.84
CA GLY A 288 8.93 7.23 5.77
C GLY A 288 9.60 6.61 4.55
N ILE A 289 9.63 5.27 4.44
CA ILE A 289 10.19 4.52 3.30
C ILE A 289 9.05 3.79 2.58
N SER A 290 9.06 3.84 1.25
CA SER A 290 8.06 3.17 0.41
C SER A 290 8.49 1.73 0.11
N TYR A 291 7.62 0.77 0.43
CA TYR A 291 7.81 -0.64 0.13
C TYR A 291 6.75 -1.13 -0.85
N LEU A 292 7.16 -2.00 -1.77
CA LEU A 292 6.33 -2.46 -2.87
C LEU A 292 6.16 -3.98 -2.87
N TYR A 293 5.01 -4.42 -3.38
CA TYR A 293 4.77 -5.82 -3.70
C TYR A 293 3.68 -5.98 -4.76
N PRO A 294 3.81 -6.95 -5.68
CA PRO A 294 2.77 -7.23 -6.65
C PRO A 294 1.59 -7.96 -6.00
N VAL A 295 0.37 -7.60 -6.40
CA VAL A 295 -0.88 -8.23 -5.96
C VAL A 295 -1.80 -8.53 -7.15
N PRO A 296 -2.57 -9.63 -7.12
CA PRO A 296 -3.63 -9.88 -8.10
C PRO A 296 -4.81 -8.92 -7.87
N LEU A 297 -5.60 -8.68 -8.93
CA LEU A 297 -6.77 -7.79 -9.02
C LEU A 297 -7.22 -7.15 -7.70
N SER A 298 -6.90 -5.88 -7.51
CA SER A 298 -7.45 -5.11 -6.40
C SER A 298 -8.69 -4.34 -6.85
N LYS A 299 -9.65 -4.21 -5.93
CA LYS A 299 -10.89 -3.47 -6.17
C LYS A 299 -10.53 -2.00 -6.41
N GLU A 300 -10.76 -1.48 -7.61
CA GLU A 300 -10.65 -0.05 -7.87
C GLU A 300 -11.78 0.68 -7.13
N TYR A 301 -11.42 1.57 -6.20
CA TYR A 301 -12.38 2.43 -5.52
C TYR A 301 -12.54 3.73 -6.32
N PRO A 302 -13.76 4.12 -6.69
CA PRO A 302 -13.98 5.41 -7.33
C PRO A 302 -13.61 6.54 -6.36
N VAL A 303 -13.08 7.63 -6.91
CA VAL A 303 -12.85 8.86 -6.15
C VAL A 303 -14.16 9.59 -5.99
N ASP A 304 -14.52 9.93 -4.75
CA ASP A 304 -15.57 10.91 -4.52
C ASP A 304 -15.02 12.31 -4.82
N GLU A 305 -15.37 12.83 -5.99
CA GLU A 305 -15.06 14.19 -6.43
C GLU A 305 -16.11 15.21 -5.97
N ASP A 306 -17.24 14.77 -5.39
CA ASP A 306 -18.33 15.65 -4.93
C ASP A 306 -18.11 16.11 -3.48
N ASN A 307 -16.90 16.56 -3.18
CA ASN A 307 -16.47 16.90 -1.83
C ASN A 307 -16.55 18.40 -1.48
N PHE A 308 -17.06 19.26 -2.38
CA PHE A 308 -17.14 20.72 -2.15
C PHE A 308 -17.93 21.08 -0.88
N SER A 309 -18.99 20.33 -0.59
CA SER A 309 -19.87 20.57 0.57
C SER A 309 -19.35 19.92 1.86
N LEU A 310 -18.27 19.13 1.82
CA LEU A 310 -17.71 18.50 3.01
C LEU A 310 -16.92 19.53 3.83
N ASP A 311 -16.93 19.36 5.15
CA ASP A 311 -16.22 20.26 6.06
C ASP A 311 -14.72 20.36 5.75
N TYR A 312 -14.20 21.57 5.95
CA TYR A 312 -12.77 21.87 5.93
C TYR A 312 -12.20 21.59 7.33
N ASP A 313 -10.89 21.39 7.45
CA ASP A 313 -10.24 21.27 8.77
C ASP A 313 -10.48 22.50 9.64
N ILE A 314 -10.70 23.65 8.99
CA ILE A 314 -11.12 24.90 9.61
C ILE A 314 -12.49 25.25 9.04
N GLU A 315 -13.50 25.38 9.90
CA GLU A 315 -14.85 25.75 9.49
C GLU A 315 -14.82 27.00 8.59
N PRO A 316 -15.34 26.94 7.35
CA PRO A 316 -15.26 28.04 6.40
C PRO A 316 -16.20 29.19 6.76
N ILE A 317 -15.85 30.42 6.36
CA ILE A 317 -16.77 31.55 6.49
C ILE A 317 -18.02 31.31 5.62
N PRO A 318 -19.21 31.84 6.00
CA PRO A 318 -20.40 31.74 5.17
C PRO A 318 -20.17 32.24 3.75
N GLN A 319 -20.64 31.49 2.75
CA GLN A 319 -20.52 31.91 1.35
C GLN A 319 -21.40 33.09 1.02
N SER A 320 -20.81 34.08 0.35
CA SER A 320 -21.53 35.23 -0.16
C SER A 320 -22.55 34.80 -1.21
N ARG A 321 -23.77 35.37 -1.16
CA ARG A 321 -24.84 35.03 -2.12
C ARG A 321 -24.40 35.32 -3.56
N ASN A 322 -24.78 34.44 -4.48
CA ASN A 322 -24.50 34.55 -5.92
C ASN A 322 -23.01 34.73 -6.25
N SER A 323 -22.14 34.08 -5.49
CA SER A 323 -20.69 34.05 -5.73
C SER A 323 -20.23 32.65 -6.14
N VAL A 324 -19.04 32.58 -6.74
CA VAL A 324 -18.31 31.34 -6.96
C VAL A 324 -17.13 31.31 -6.00
N ARG A 325 -17.04 30.26 -5.18
CA ARG A 325 -16.02 30.11 -4.14
C ARG A 325 -14.85 29.28 -4.63
N VAL A 326 -13.72 29.94 -4.81
CA VAL A 326 -12.42 29.32 -5.13
C VAL A 326 -11.33 30.21 -4.53
N PRO A 327 -10.56 29.73 -3.54
CA PRO A 327 -9.36 30.44 -3.09
C PRO A 327 -8.37 30.57 -4.24
N ILE A 328 -7.93 31.81 -4.51
CA ILE A 328 -6.85 32.10 -5.46
C ILE A 328 -5.62 32.46 -4.64
N LEU A 329 -4.71 31.50 -4.53
CA LEU A 329 -3.49 31.56 -3.75
C LEU A 329 -2.43 32.36 -4.50
N MET A 330 -1.80 33.34 -3.85
CA MET A 330 -0.78 34.21 -4.43
C MET A 330 0.58 33.96 -3.77
N TYR A 331 1.48 33.35 -4.53
CA TYR A 331 2.87 33.12 -4.16
C TYR A 331 3.80 34.05 -4.96
N HIS A 332 4.99 34.30 -4.42
CA HIS A 332 6.05 35.05 -5.10
C HIS A 332 7.35 34.23 -5.15
N GLN A 333 8.08 34.14 -4.04
CA GLN A 333 9.37 33.45 -3.99
C GLN A 333 9.18 32.06 -3.39
N ILE A 334 9.53 31.01 -4.15
CA ILE A 334 9.65 29.64 -3.61
C ILE A 334 11.13 29.34 -3.42
N LYS A 335 11.69 29.81 -2.29
CA LYS A 335 13.09 29.66 -1.87
C LYS A 335 13.24 30.12 -0.42
N GLN A 336 14.39 29.85 0.19
CA GLN A 336 14.70 30.39 1.52
C GLN A 336 14.89 31.93 1.46
N PRO A 337 14.36 32.69 2.44
CA PRO A 337 14.61 34.12 2.52
C PRO A 337 16.10 34.40 2.79
N PRO A 338 16.71 35.41 2.15
CA PRO A 338 18.08 35.79 2.46
C PRO A 338 18.23 36.21 3.93
N SER A 339 19.36 35.87 4.54
CA SER A 339 19.66 36.30 5.91
C SER A 339 19.60 37.82 6.07
N GLY A 340 18.98 38.31 7.15
CA GLY A 340 18.85 39.74 7.44
C GLY A 340 17.77 40.48 6.63
N THR A 341 16.93 39.76 5.90
CA THR A 341 15.77 40.33 5.20
C THR A 341 14.72 40.84 6.19
N SER A 342 14.05 41.96 5.87
CA SER A 342 12.97 42.50 6.71
C SER A 342 11.78 41.54 6.78
N ALA A 343 10.96 41.62 7.85
CA ALA A 343 9.78 40.77 7.99
C ALA A 343 8.81 40.90 6.80
N PHE A 344 8.63 42.12 6.27
CA PHE A 344 7.82 42.35 5.08
C PHE A 344 8.34 41.58 3.86
N THR A 345 9.63 41.70 3.56
CA THR A 345 10.21 41.03 2.39
C THR A 345 10.30 39.53 2.61
N ALA A 346 10.55 39.07 3.84
CA ALA A 346 10.52 37.65 4.21
C ALA A 346 9.12 37.04 4.02
N GLY A 347 8.06 37.81 4.25
CA GLY A 347 6.68 37.38 4.00
C GLY A 347 6.37 37.06 2.53
N LEU A 348 7.20 37.48 1.57
CA LEU A 348 7.06 37.11 0.15
C LEU A 348 7.67 35.75 -0.19
N TYR A 349 8.29 35.08 0.80
CA TYR A 349 9.00 33.81 0.63
C TYR A 349 8.22 32.68 1.27
N VAL A 350 8.14 31.57 0.54
CA VAL A 350 7.74 30.27 1.05
C VAL A 350 8.89 29.32 0.75
N SER A 351 9.38 28.61 1.77
CA SER A 351 10.43 27.61 1.59
C SER A 351 9.95 26.46 0.70
N PRO A 352 10.86 25.76 -0.01
CA PRO A 352 10.46 24.57 -0.78
C PRO A 352 9.78 23.50 0.08
N GLU A 353 10.24 23.32 1.33
CA GLU A 353 9.64 22.36 2.28
C GLU A 353 8.22 22.79 2.69
N GLY A 354 8.03 24.06 3.06
CA GLY A 354 6.70 24.56 3.41
C GLY A 354 5.73 24.54 2.24
N PHE A 355 6.20 24.88 1.04
CA PHE A 355 5.41 24.76 -0.18
C PHE A 355 5.02 23.29 -0.45
N GLU A 356 5.95 22.34 -0.27
CA GLU A 356 5.66 20.92 -0.41
C GLU A 356 4.58 20.44 0.58
N LYS A 357 4.66 20.84 1.86
CA LYS A 357 3.63 20.55 2.87
C LYS A 357 2.26 21.10 2.48
N GLN A 358 2.21 22.30 1.90
CA GLN A 358 0.96 22.90 1.40
C GLN A 358 0.37 22.10 0.23
N LEU A 359 1.20 21.66 -0.73
CA LEU A 359 0.74 20.81 -1.84
C LEU A 359 0.25 19.43 -1.35
N ALA A 360 1.02 18.80 -0.47
CA ALA A 360 0.65 17.52 0.13
C ALA A 360 -0.69 17.62 0.88
N TYR A 361 -0.91 18.71 1.62
CA TYR A 361 -2.19 18.97 2.28
C TYR A 361 -3.34 19.08 1.26
N LEU A 362 -3.16 19.83 0.16
CA LEU A 362 -4.18 19.95 -0.89
C LEU A 362 -4.54 18.57 -1.48
N VAL A 363 -3.54 17.75 -1.82
CA VAL A 363 -3.77 16.39 -2.35
C VAL A 363 -4.45 15.51 -1.29
N LYS A 364 -3.96 15.49 -0.06
CA LYS A 364 -4.52 14.71 1.07
C LYS A 364 -5.99 15.08 1.31
N LYS A 365 -6.36 16.34 1.17
CA LYS A 365 -7.74 16.85 1.32
C LYS A 365 -8.56 16.80 0.03
N ASN A 366 -8.04 16.16 -1.02
CA ASN A 366 -8.68 15.98 -2.32
C ASN A 366 -9.12 17.31 -2.95
N TYR A 367 -8.23 18.29 -2.96
CA TYR A 367 -8.39 19.52 -3.73
C TYR A 367 -7.99 19.31 -5.19
N LYS A 368 -8.72 19.98 -6.08
CA LYS A 368 -8.34 20.18 -7.48
C LYS A 368 -7.68 21.54 -7.67
N ALA A 369 -6.54 21.56 -8.38
CA ALA A 369 -5.96 22.80 -8.87
C ALA A 369 -6.63 23.18 -10.21
N LEU A 370 -7.29 24.34 -10.26
CA LEU A 370 -7.97 24.82 -11.45
C LEU A 370 -7.05 25.66 -12.32
N THR A 371 -7.19 25.50 -13.63
CA THR A 371 -6.68 26.44 -14.63
C THR A 371 -7.52 27.73 -14.64
N SER A 372 -6.96 28.83 -15.16
CA SER A 372 -7.70 30.08 -15.38
C SER A 372 -8.95 29.86 -16.25
N LYS A 373 -8.88 28.93 -17.21
CA LYS A 373 -9.97 28.66 -18.15
C LYS A 373 -11.12 27.92 -17.47
N GLU A 374 -10.84 26.90 -16.67
CA GLU A 374 -11.85 26.22 -15.86
C GLU A 374 -12.53 27.19 -14.90
N PHE A 375 -11.74 28.03 -14.22
CA PHE A 375 -12.30 29.02 -13.30
C PHE A 375 -13.17 30.06 -14.02
N TYR A 376 -12.74 30.56 -15.18
CA TYR A 376 -13.57 31.46 -16.00
C TYR A 376 -14.93 30.83 -16.34
N ASN A 377 -14.94 29.56 -16.74
CA ASN A 377 -16.18 28.86 -17.09
C ASN A 377 -17.11 28.77 -15.87
N LEU A 378 -16.62 28.30 -14.71
CA LEU A 378 -17.39 28.26 -13.45
C LEU A 378 -17.96 29.63 -13.09
N LEU A 379 -17.13 30.66 -13.17
CA LEU A 379 -17.52 32.04 -12.86
C LEU A 379 -18.60 32.56 -13.81
N SER A 380 -18.49 32.28 -15.12
CA SER A 380 -19.46 32.70 -16.13
C SER A 380 -20.81 31.99 -15.99
N GLU A 381 -20.79 30.76 -15.49
CA GLU A 381 -21.98 29.95 -15.23
C GLU A 381 -22.61 30.24 -13.85
N GLY A 382 -21.88 30.96 -12.98
CA GLY A 382 -22.32 31.24 -11.61
C GLY A 382 -22.40 29.99 -10.73
N ARG A 383 -21.56 28.98 -11.02
CA ARG A 383 -21.57 27.68 -10.33
C ARG A 383 -20.29 27.48 -9.52
N ASN A 384 -20.44 26.98 -8.29
CA ASN A 384 -19.32 26.44 -7.53
C ASN A 384 -18.80 25.16 -8.20
N PRO A 385 -17.51 24.80 -8.00
CA PRO A 385 -17.01 23.50 -8.39
C PRO A 385 -17.68 22.39 -7.54
N THR A 386 -17.76 21.17 -8.08
CA THR A 386 -18.25 19.99 -7.35
C THR A 386 -17.21 19.46 -6.35
N GLN A 387 -15.93 19.60 -6.70
CA GLN A 387 -14.79 19.30 -5.86
C GLN A 387 -14.24 20.57 -5.21
N LYS A 388 -13.75 20.47 -3.97
CA LYS A 388 -12.89 21.50 -3.35
C LYS A 388 -11.79 21.86 -4.32
N SER A 389 -11.66 23.15 -4.62
CA SER A 389 -10.79 23.62 -5.68
C SER A 389 -10.02 24.84 -5.25
N VAL A 390 -8.81 24.99 -5.78
CA VAL A 390 -7.94 26.15 -5.59
C VAL A 390 -7.33 26.58 -6.91
N MET A 391 -6.95 27.86 -7.01
CA MET A 391 -6.02 28.33 -8.04
C MET A 391 -4.68 28.62 -7.37
N ILE A 392 -3.61 27.97 -7.81
CA ILE A 392 -2.26 28.18 -7.30
C ILE A 392 -1.56 29.15 -8.24
N THR A 393 -1.38 30.40 -7.84
CA THR A 393 -0.81 31.46 -8.70
C THR A 393 0.54 31.95 -8.20
N PHE A 394 1.44 32.24 -9.13
CA PHE A 394 2.78 32.75 -8.87
C PHE A 394 3.02 34.03 -9.67
N ASP A 395 3.50 35.09 -9.00
CA ASP A 395 3.84 36.35 -9.67
C ASP A 395 5.34 36.44 -9.98
N ASP A 396 5.70 37.36 -10.87
CA ASP A 396 7.08 37.74 -11.23
C ASP A 396 7.92 36.75 -12.04
N ALA A 397 7.53 35.48 -12.18
CA ALA A 397 8.32 34.45 -12.87
C ALA A 397 9.76 34.34 -12.33
N THR A 398 9.88 34.12 -11.01
CA THR A 398 11.17 34.05 -10.31
C THR A 398 11.89 32.72 -10.59
N ALA A 399 13.23 32.68 -10.50
CA ALA A 399 13.97 31.43 -10.76
C ALA A 399 13.56 30.26 -9.84
N GLY A 400 13.20 30.56 -8.58
CA GLY A 400 12.76 29.54 -7.61
C GLY A 400 11.44 28.86 -8.00
N GLN A 401 10.59 29.53 -8.78
CA GLN A 401 9.35 28.93 -9.30
C GLN A 401 9.65 27.81 -10.30
N TYR A 402 10.66 27.97 -11.16
CA TYR A 402 11.08 26.91 -12.08
C TYR A 402 11.88 25.80 -11.37
N ILE A 403 12.81 26.17 -10.48
CA ILE A 403 13.73 25.21 -9.85
C ILE A 403 13.07 24.40 -8.74
N ASN A 404 12.15 25.01 -7.97
CA ASN A 404 11.55 24.37 -6.79
C ASN A 404 10.05 24.11 -6.98
N ALA A 405 9.27 25.11 -7.39
CA ALA A 405 7.82 24.98 -7.43
C ALA A 405 7.33 24.03 -8.54
N PHE A 406 7.88 24.15 -9.75
CA PHE A 406 7.48 23.35 -10.90
C PHE A 406 7.69 21.83 -10.70
N PRO A 407 8.86 21.35 -10.23
CA PRO A 407 9.04 19.93 -9.91
C PRO A 407 8.07 19.43 -8.84
N LEU A 408 7.82 20.23 -7.79
CA LEU A 408 6.88 19.87 -6.72
C LEU A 408 5.43 19.80 -7.24
N LEU A 409 4.99 20.76 -8.05
CA LEU A 409 3.67 20.73 -8.69
C LEU A 409 3.49 19.45 -9.53
N LYS A 410 4.50 19.05 -10.32
CA LYS A 410 4.50 17.78 -11.05
C LYS A 410 4.42 16.57 -10.13
N LYS A 411 5.26 16.52 -9.09
CA LYS A 411 5.29 15.45 -8.08
C LYS A 411 3.89 15.21 -7.50
N TYR A 412 3.20 16.28 -7.10
CA TYR A 412 1.87 16.22 -6.51
C TYR A 412 0.72 16.17 -7.52
N GLY A 413 0.99 16.31 -8.83
CA GLY A 413 -0.05 16.28 -9.88
C GLY A 413 -0.97 17.51 -9.86
N LEU A 414 -0.46 18.65 -9.37
CA LEU A 414 -1.20 19.90 -9.27
C LEU A 414 -0.73 20.88 -10.35
N ILE A 415 -1.64 21.74 -10.82
CA ILE A 415 -1.37 22.75 -11.84
C ILE A 415 -1.09 24.09 -11.16
N GLY A 416 -0.01 24.75 -11.60
CA GLY A 416 0.31 26.14 -11.23
C GLY A 416 0.00 27.11 -12.37
N ILE A 417 -0.36 28.34 -12.00
CA ILE A 417 -0.57 29.48 -12.91
C ILE A 417 0.55 30.49 -12.66
N PHE A 418 1.38 30.74 -13.67
CA PHE A 418 2.53 31.63 -13.58
C PHE A 418 2.24 32.93 -14.32
N ASN A 419 2.15 34.03 -13.59
CA ASN A 419 1.95 35.36 -14.13
C ASN A 419 3.32 35.96 -14.48
N VAL A 420 3.60 36.11 -15.77
CA VAL A 420 4.94 36.39 -16.29
C VAL A 420 5.03 37.82 -16.85
N PRO A 421 5.99 38.64 -16.39
CA PRO A 421 6.40 39.84 -17.11
C PRO A 421 7.10 39.44 -18.42
N SER A 422 6.47 39.70 -19.57
CA SER A 422 6.91 39.11 -20.85
C SER A 422 8.34 39.50 -21.27
N ASN A 423 8.84 40.64 -20.81
CA ASN A 423 10.14 41.20 -21.19
C ASN A 423 11.14 41.27 -20.02
N LYS A 424 10.73 40.91 -18.80
CA LYS A 424 11.56 41.00 -17.59
C LYS A 424 11.31 39.81 -16.65
N THR A 425 11.54 38.60 -17.16
CA THR A 425 11.34 37.34 -16.45
C THR A 425 12.68 36.64 -16.17
N ALA A 426 12.80 35.96 -15.03
CA ALA A 426 13.94 35.10 -14.72
C ALA A 426 13.79 33.69 -15.32
N ILE A 427 12.56 33.27 -15.62
CA ILE A 427 12.26 32.03 -16.35
C ILE A 427 12.24 32.36 -17.84
N ASN A 428 13.14 31.73 -18.61
CA ASN A 428 13.24 32.00 -20.05
C ASN A 428 12.13 31.29 -20.84
N TYR A 429 11.93 31.67 -22.10
CA TYR A 429 10.86 31.12 -22.95
C TYR A 429 10.97 29.61 -23.24
N ASN A 430 12.15 29.01 -23.22
CA ASN A 430 12.27 27.54 -23.33
C ASN A 430 11.71 26.86 -22.08
N GLN A 431 12.07 27.37 -20.90
CA GLN A 431 11.57 26.87 -19.62
C GLN A 431 10.06 27.08 -19.48
N LEU A 432 9.53 28.24 -19.89
CA LEU A 432 8.08 28.48 -19.90
C LEU A 432 7.33 27.53 -20.84
N ARG A 433 7.90 27.18 -22.00
CA ARG A 433 7.35 26.15 -22.90
C ARG A 433 7.37 24.76 -22.26
N GLU A 434 8.46 24.41 -21.59
CA GLU A 434 8.54 23.13 -20.85
C GLU A 434 7.45 23.04 -19.78
N MET A 435 7.29 24.10 -18.98
CA MET A 435 6.25 24.19 -17.95
C MET A 435 4.85 24.06 -18.56
N SER A 436 4.58 24.78 -19.66
CA SER A 436 3.32 24.71 -20.40
C SER A 436 3.03 23.31 -20.94
N ASN A 437 4.03 22.65 -21.56
CA ASN A 437 3.90 21.28 -22.06
C ASN A 437 3.64 20.25 -20.94
N ALA A 438 4.08 20.55 -19.72
CA ALA A 438 3.80 19.76 -18.52
C ALA A 438 2.44 20.12 -17.87
N GLY A 439 1.62 20.96 -18.50
CA GLY A 439 0.27 21.31 -18.06
C GLY A 439 0.16 22.57 -17.19
N MET A 440 1.28 23.27 -16.91
CA MET A 440 1.24 24.55 -16.18
C MET A 440 0.63 25.66 -17.06
N VAL A 441 0.01 26.65 -16.44
CA VAL A 441 -0.62 27.76 -17.14
C VAL A 441 0.28 28.99 -17.11
N ILE A 442 0.56 29.59 -18.27
CA ILE A 442 1.31 30.84 -18.38
C ILE A 442 0.35 32.00 -18.67
N GLU A 443 0.37 33.03 -17.81
CA GLU A 443 -0.50 34.21 -17.90
C GLU A 443 0.33 35.51 -17.87
N SER A 444 -0.31 36.66 -18.12
CA SER A 444 0.41 37.94 -18.21
C SER A 444 0.56 38.65 -16.87
N HIS A 445 1.73 39.25 -16.66
CA HIS A 445 2.01 40.19 -15.57
C HIS A 445 2.61 41.50 -16.10
N SER A 446 1.99 42.07 -17.14
CA SER A 446 2.51 43.17 -17.98
C SER A 446 3.77 42.79 -18.77
N ALA A 447 4.41 43.74 -19.46
CA ALA A 447 5.63 43.47 -20.21
C ALA A 447 6.87 43.64 -19.34
N THR A 448 6.97 44.75 -18.62
CA THR A 448 8.17 45.11 -17.83
C THR A 448 7.91 45.31 -16.34
N HIS A 449 6.69 45.00 -15.87
CA HIS A 449 6.28 45.09 -14.46
C HIS A 449 6.23 46.54 -13.94
N ILE A 450 5.62 47.45 -14.72
CA ILE A 450 5.40 48.85 -14.29
C ILE A 450 4.07 49.01 -13.53
N ASP A 451 3.98 50.10 -12.76
CA ASP A 451 2.69 50.59 -12.25
C ASP A 451 1.86 51.15 -13.41
N LEU A 452 0.89 50.35 -13.87
CA LEU A 452 0.07 50.65 -15.04
C LEU A 452 -0.81 51.89 -14.87
N VAL A 453 -1.19 52.24 -13.63
CA VAL A 453 -2.04 53.39 -13.35
C VAL A 453 -1.25 54.69 -13.53
N LYS A 454 0.03 54.67 -13.17
CA LYS A 454 0.94 55.82 -13.31
C LYS A 454 1.45 56.06 -14.73
N GLU A 455 1.24 55.14 -15.65
CA GLU A 455 1.66 55.29 -17.04
C GLU A 455 0.67 56.15 -17.84
N ASN A 456 1.18 57.21 -18.47
CA ASN A 456 0.39 58.18 -19.22
C ASN A 456 0.63 58.08 -20.74
N ASP A 457 1.72 57.46 -21.17
CA ASP A 457 1.98 57.17 -22.57
C ASP A 457 1.11 55.99 -23.03
N THR A 458 0.24 56.25 -23.99
CA THR A 458 -0.70 55.27 -24.54
C THR A 458 -0.03 54.13 -25.30
N ASN A 459 1.06 54.41 -26.02
CA ASN A 459 1.83 53.38 -26.73
C ASN A 459 2.55 52.48 -25.73
N ARG A 460 3.09 53.06 -24.66
CA ARG A 460 3.70 52.28 -23.59
C ARG A 460 2.67 51.41 -22.87
N LEU A 461 1.53 51.97 -22.48
CA LEU A 461 0.46 51.21 -21.84
C LEU A 461 -0.07 50.08 -22.74
N TYR A 462 -0.21 50.34 -24.04
CA TYR A 462 -0.54 49.32 -25.04
C TYR A 462 0.51 48.21 -25.08
N SER A 463 1.80 48.56 -25.12
CA SER A 463 2.89 47.57 -25.16
C SER A 463 2.93 46.71 -23.88
N GLU A 464 2.66 47.31 -22.72
CA GLU A 464 2.66 46.65 -21.43
C GLU A 464 1.51 45.65 -21.29
N ILE A 465 0.31 45.97 -21.80
CA ILE A 465 -0.89 45.14 -21.62
C ILE A 465 -1.14 44.24 -22.82
N VAL A 466 -1.27 44.83 -24.00
CA VAL A 466 -1.61 44.13 -25.25
C VAL A 466 -0.38 43.42 -25.80
N GLY A 467 0.75 44.13 -25.86
CA GLY A 467 2.02 43.57 -26.34
C GLY A 467 2.47 42.36 -25.52
N SER A 468 2.36 42.43 -24.19
CA SER A 468 2.66 41.31 -23.29
C SER A 468 1.83 40.07 -23.61
N ARG A 469 0.50 40.23 -23.77
CA ARG A 469 -0.40 39.13 -24.11
C ARG A 469 0.04 38.35 -25.34
N TYR A 470 0.27 39.07 -26.44
CA TYR A 470 0.63 38.46 -27.72
C TYR A 470 2.05 37.91 -27.71
N THR A 471 2.98 38.55 -27.00
CA THR A 471 4.35 38.04 -26.86
C THR A 471 4.34 36.68 -26.16
N LEU A 472 3.66 36.57 -25.02
CA LEU A 472 3.53 35.30 -24.30
C LEU A 472 2.80 34.24 -25.15
N ARG A 473 1.63 34.59 -25.70
CA ARG A 473 0.84 33.68 -26.55
C ARG A 473 1.66 33.11 -27.71
N ASN A 474 2.38 33.96 -28.44
CA ASN A 474 3.15 33.54 -29.62
C ASN A 474 4.37 32.69 -29.27
N ASN A 475 5.03 32.96 -28.14
CA ASN A 475 6.23 32.21 -27.73
C ASN A 475 5.91 30.90 -27.01
N ILE A 476 4.77 30.81 -26.32
CA ILE A 476 4.40 29.63 -25.53
C ILE A 476 3.47 28.69 -26.29
N GLY A 477 2.66 29.20 -27.22
CA GLY A 477 1.64 28.40 -27.93
C GLY A 477 0.39 28.12 -27.10
N GLN A 478 0.23 28.81 -25.97
CA GLN A 478 -0.94 28.73 -25.08
C GLN A 478 -1.76 30.02 -25.19
N GLU A 479 -3.09 29.94 -25.03
CA GLU A 479 -3.91 31.14 -24.84
C GLU A 479 -3.58 31.82 -23.51
N VAL A 480 -3.42 33.14 -23.57
CA VAL A 480 -3.22 34.02 -22.40
C VAL A 480 -4.52 34.79 -22.19
N ILE A 481 -5.22 34.50 -21.09
CA ILE A 481 -6.59 35.00 -20.84
C ILE A 481 -6.69 35.79 -19.54
N THR A 482 -5.65 35.81 -18.72
CA THR A 482 -5.61 36.51 -17.44
C THR A 482 -4.55 37.59 -17.43
N MET A 483 -4.92 38.78 -16.96
CA MET A 483 -3.99 39.85 -16.62
C MET A 483 -3.84 39.94 -15.10
N CYS A 484 -2.66 39.61 -14.58
CA CYS A 484 -2.30 39.89 -13.20
C CYS A 484 -1.71 41.30 -13.12
N TYR A 485 -2.27 42.19 -12.28
CA TYR A 485 -1.82 43.58 -12.22
C TYR A 485 -0.58 43.75 -11.34
N PRO A 486 0.54 44.29 -11.88
CA PRO A 486 1.70 44.64 -11.05
C PRO A 486 1.31 45.58 -9.90
N GLY A 487 1.77 45.25 -8.69
CA GLY A 487 1.42 46.01 -7.49
C GLY A 487 -0.07 45.98 -7.14
N CYS A 488 -0.86 45.09 -7.75
CA CYS A 488 -2.28 44.91 -7.51
C CYS A 488 -3.17 46.12 -7.85
N VAL A 489 -2.68 47.04 -8.68
CA VAL A 489 -3.38 48.29 -9.02
C VAL A 489 -3.83 48.34 -10.48
N ALA A 490 -5.09 48.69 -10.70
CA ALA A 490 -5.68 48.97 -12.01
C ALA A 490 -6.83 49.96 -11.87
N ASP A 491 -6.96 50.87 -12.83
CA ASP A 491 -8.02 51.87 -12.93
C ASP A 491 -8.90 51.64 -14.17
N SER A 492 -9.89 52.51 -14.39
CA SER A 492 -10.80 52.42 -15.54
C SER A 492 -10.07 52.47 -16.89
N LYS A 493 -8.97 53.24 -16.98
CA LYS A 493 -8.10 53.29 -18.15
C LYS A 493 -7.47 51.92 -18.37
N VAL A 494 -6.80 51.34 -17.38
CA VAL A 494 -6.17 50.01 -17.47
C VAL A 494 -7.20 48.92 -17.82
N TYR A 495 -8.35 48.88 -17.16
CA TYR A 495 -9.41 47.90 -17.46
C TYR A 495 -9.89 47.97 -18.92
N SER A 496 -9.92 49.17 -19.51
CA SER A 496 -10.30 49.33 -20.92
C SER A 496 -9.31 48.66 -21.88
N TYR A 497 -8.00 48.77 -21.63
CA TYR A 497 -6.97 48.09 -22.44
C TYR A 497 -7.03 46.58 -22.23
N VAL A 498 -7.20 46.13 -20.99
CA VAL A 498 -7.29 44.71 -20.63
C VAL A 498 -8.47 44.05 -21.36
N SER A 499 -9.65 44.67 -21.30
CA SER A 499 -10.84 44.16 -21.98
C SER A 499 -10.68 44.16 -23.50
N GLN A 500 -10.09 45.20 -24.08
CA GLN A 500 -9.86 45.30 -25.54
C GLN A 500 -8.80 44.33 -26.04
N ALA A 501 -7.80 44.00 -25.22
CA ALA A 501 -6.76 43.01 -25.54
C ALA A 501 -7.29 41.57 -25.62
N GLY A 502 -8.53 41.34 -25.14
CA GLY A 502 -9.14 40.02 -25.09
C GLY A 502 -8.81 39.20 -23.84
N TYR A 503 -8.32 39.83 -22.76
CA TYR A 503 -8.25 39.16 -21.46
C TYR A 503 -9.67 38.92 -20.93
N LEU A 504 -9.90 37.71 -20.43
CA LEU A 504 -11.17 37.27 -19.85
C LEU A 504 -11.23 37.48 -18.34
N LEU A 505 -10.07 37.36 -17.69
CA LEU A 505 -9.89 37.52 -16.24
C LEU A 505 -8.84 38.59 -15.94
N GLY A 506 -8.94 39.17 -14.76
CA GLY A 506 -7.91 40.03 -14.19
C GLY A 506 -7.84 39.86 -12.69
N THR A 507 -6.64 39.84 -12.13
CA THR A 507 -6.40 39.49 -10.72
C THR A 507 -5.64 40.59 -9.97
N SER A 508 -6.03 40.81 -8.72
CA SER A 508 -5.46 41.80 -7.80
C SER A 508 -5.31 41.17 -6.40
N CYS A 509 -4.73 41.92 -5.46
CA CYS A 509 -4.58 41.53 -4.07
C CYS A 509 -5.91 41.70 -3.34
N GLY A 510 -6.23 40.77 -2.43
CA GLY A 510 -7.39 40.89 -1.57
C GLY A 510 -7.46 39.80 -0.52
N LYS A 511 -8.59 39.73 0.17
CA LYS A 511 -8.85 38.76 1.24
C LYS A 511 -10.03 37.83 0.94
N SER A 512 -10.75 38.06 -0.16
CA SER A 512 -11.93 37.26 -0.52
C SER A 512 -11.53 36.00 -1.28
N ILE A 513 -12.22 34.90 -0.98
CA ILE A 513 -12.23 33.66 -1.77
C ILE A 513 -13.54 33.46 -2.55
N ASP A 514 -14.49 34.39 -2.39
CA ASP A 514 -15.76 34.43 -3.12
C ASP A 514 -15.67 35.46 -4.25
N HIS A 515 -16.01 35.03 -5.46
CA HIS A 515 -15.82 35.81 -6.70
C HIS A 515 -17.13 36.01 -7.45
N TYR A 516 -17.16 37.06 -8.28
CA TYR A 516 -18.33 37.44 -9.07
C TYR A 516 -17.94 37.69 -10.52
N PHE A 517 -18.73 37.18 -11.47
CA PHE A 517 -18.46 37.39 -12.90
C PHE A 517 -18.40 38.87 -13.31
N LYS A 518 -19.24 39.72 -12.71
CA LYS A 518 -19.20 41.18 -12.94
C LYS A 518 -17.88 41.84 -12.51
N LYS A 519 -17.12 41.19 -11.61
CA LYS A 519 -15.80 41.61 -11.11
C LYS A 519 -14.68 40.72 -11.67
N ARG A 520 -14.91 39.97 -12.75
CA ARG A 520 -13.92 39.04 -13.32
C ARG A 520 -12.58 39.66 -13.70
N LEU A 521 -12.54 40.97 -13.94
CA LEU A 521 -11.31 41.72 -14.26
C LEU A 521 -10.59 42.25 -13.01
N SER A 522 -11.10 41.99 -11.80
CA SER A 522 -10.54 42.47 -10.53
C SER A 522 -10.73 41.41 -9.43
N LEU A 523 -10.40 40.16 -9.73
CA LEU A 523 -10.52 39.02 -8.83
C LEU A 523 -9.56 39.15 -7.66
N SER A 524 -10.02 38.76 -6.47
CA SER A 524 -9.23 38.81 -5.23
C SER A 524 -8.30 37.61 -5.16
N ARG A 525 -7.01 37.84 -4.89
CA ARG A 525 -6.06 36.78 -4.55
C ARG A 525 -5.50 36.99 -3.17
N VAL A 526 -5.32 35.90 -2.46
CA VAL A 526 -4.87 35.89 -1.08
C VAL A 526 -3.39 35.55 -1.02
N HIS A 527 -2.62 36.42 -0.38
CA HIS A 527 -1.19 36.20 -0.17
C HIS A 527 -0.95 34.98 0.73
N VAL A 528 -0.06 34.08 0.31
CA VAL A 528 0.29 32.88 1.11
C VAL A 528 1.62 33.08 1.82
N PHE A 529 1.64 32.73 3.10
CA PHE A 529 2.84 32.73 3.95
C PHE A 529 3.40 31.31 4.12
N ASP A 530 4.63 31.21 4.62
CA ASP A 530 5.29 29.94 4.95
C ASP A 530 4.81 29.37 6.30
N ASP A 531 3.49 29.24 6.44
CA ASP A 531 2.83 28.75 7.64
C ASP A 531 1.59 27.93 7.28
N MET A 532 1.43 26.75 7.90
CA MET A 532 0.36 25.81 7.57
C MET A 532 -1.00 26.19 8.18
N ASP A 533 -1.01 26.90 9.30
CA ASP A 533 -2.27 27.32 9.94
C ASP A 533 -2.85 28.52 9.19
N ASP A 534 -2.02 29.49 8.82
CA ASP A 534 -2.38 30.57 7.90
C ASP A 534 -2.85 29.99 6.55
N PHE A 535 -2.17 28.98 6.01
CA PHE A 535 -2.59 28.34 4.76
C PHE A 535 -4.00 27.74 4.86
N LYS A 536 -4.30 26.98 5.92
CA LYS A 536 -5.65 26.42 6.13
C LYS A 536 -6.71 27.51 6.35
N ASN A 537 -6.35 28.58 7.06
CA ASN A 537 -7.19 29.75 7.27
C ASN A 537 -7.58 30.39 5.94
N ILE A 538 -6.61 30.63 5.05
CA ILE A 538 -6.82 31.13 3.69
C ILE A 538 -7.81 30.27 2.91
N LEU A 539 -7.66 28.94 2.94
CA LEU A 539 -8.55 28.01 2.23
C LEU A 539 -10.00 28.07 2.74
N SER A 540 -10.19 28.40 4.02
CA SER A 540 -11.50 28.54 4.67
C SER A 540 -12.09 29.96 4.55
N GLY A 541 -11.28 30.94 4.13
CA GLY A 541 -11.64 32.36 4.07
C GLY A 541 -11.58 33.10 5.42
N LYS A 542 -11.17 32.44 6.51
CA LYS A 542 -10.84 33.09 7.79
C LYS A 542 -9.47 33.73 7.65
N GLN A 543 -9.33 35.03 7.87
CA GLN A 543 -8.07 35.80 7.77
C GLN A 543 -8.00 36.86 8.84
#